data_AF-K1U3N8-F1
#
_entry.id   AF-K1U3N8-F1
#
_cell.length_a   1.000
_cell.length_b   1.000
_cell.length_c   1.000
_cell.angle_alpha   90.00
_cell.angle_beta   90.00
_cell.angle_gamma   90.00
#
_symmetry.space_group_name_H-M   'P 1'
#
loop_
_entity.id
_entity.type
_entity.pdbx_description
1 polymer ?
#
loop_
_entity_poly.entity_id
_entity_poly.type
_entity_poly.pdbx_seq_one_letter_code
_entity_poly.pdbx_strand_id
1 'polypeptide(L)'
;MTEYAKGDGVDNYMIALASGPTVFDPTNQQWHTENDGWVMLISLFAEPVANLGAPEIPEGKYTLGSAPGAGVWSSEEDVNQLYYTGKDGVSTLVPVSGELTFAKTADGYIMTGKFLAADQKEYCVTYTGTLKFQPQGETSVIDQPVNQNS
;
A
#
# COMPACT_ATOMS: atom_id res chain seq x y z
N MET A 1 6.30 -3.83 4.90
CA MET A 1 5.74 -5.15 5.29
C MET A 1 4.72 -5.55 4.26
N THR A 2 4.57 -6.84 3.96
CA THR A 2 3.63 -7.32 2.96
C THR A 2 3.04 -8.64 3.40
N GLU A 3 1.71 -8.73 3.49
CA GLU A 3 0.98 -9.94 3.89
C GLU A 3 0.07 -10.41 2.76
N TYR A 4 -0.10 -11.72 2.66
CA TYR A 4 -0.99 -12.36 1.70
C TYR A 4 -2.04 -13.19 2.45
N ALA A 5 -3.30 -13.00 2.06
CA ALA A 5 -4.43 -13.78 2.53
C ALA A 5 -5.18 -14.36 1.34
N LYS A 6 -5.29 -15.69 1.32
CA LYS A 6 -6.13 -16.38 0.34
C LYS A 6 -7.60 -16.12 0.66
N GLY A 7 -8.38 -15.70 -0.33
CA GLY A 7 -9.82 -15.51 -0.17
C GLY A 7 -10.64 -16.46 -1.03
N ASP A 8 -11.95 -16.49 -0.76
CA ASP A 8 -12.91 -17.26 -1.56
C ASP A 8 -13.31 -16.43 -2.78
N GLY A 9 -12.66 -16.69 -3.93
CA GLY A 9 -12.91 -16.02 -5.20
C GLY A 9 -11.93 -14.89 -5.55
N VAL A 10 -11.35 -14.21 -4.56
CA VAL A 10 -10.28 -13.20 -4.74
C VAL A 10 -9.28 -13.27 -3.60
N ASP A 11 -8.00 -13.06 -3.90
CA ASP A 11 -6.94 -12.98 -2.88
C ASP A 11 -6.70 -11.54 -2.45
N ASN A 12 -6.22 -11.36 -1.21
CA ASN A 12 -5.87 -10.06 -0.65
C ASN A 12 -4.36 -9.95 -0.42
N TYR A 13 -3.78 -8.84 -0.90
CA TYR A 13 -2.40 -8.45 -0.71
C TYR A 13 -2.37 -7.16 0.11
N MET A 14 -1.97 -7.28 1.37
CA MET A 14 -1.77 -6.14 2.27
C MET A 14 -0.34 -5.66 2.13
N ILE A 15 -0.15 -4.36 1.89
CA ILE A 15 1.14 -3.77 1.57
C ILE A 15 1.33 -2.54 2.45
N ALA A 16 2.40 -2.55 3.23
CA ALA A 16 2.88 -1.40 3.99
C ALA A 16 4.22 -0.92 3.41
N LEU A 17 4.21 0.32 2.93
CA LEU A 17 5.31 1.02 2.28
C LEU A 17 5.57 2.34 3.02
N ALA A 18 6.82 2.74 3.23
CA ALA A 18 7.12 4.05 3.82
C ALA A 18 8.38 4.70 3.24
N SER A 19 8.41 6.01 2.99
CA SER A 19 9.53 6.65 2.27
C SER A 19 10.80 6.92 3.07
N GLY A 20 10.88 6.35 4.26
CA GLY A 20 12.00 6.47 5.17
C GLY A 20 11.72 5.72 6.47
N PRO A 21 12.58 5.88 7.48
CA PRO A 21 12.36 5.33 8.81
C PRO A 21 11.00 5.76 9.38
N THR A 22 10.28 4.82 9.99
CA THR A 22 8.93 5.05 10.51
C THR A 22 8.86 4.92 12.02
N VAL A 23 8.01 5.75 12.63
CA VAL A 23 7.66 5.69 14.05
C VAL A 23 6.14 5.49 14.17
N PHE A 24 5.74 4.68 15.15
CA PHE A 24 4.34 4.54 15.52
C PHE A 24 3.99 5.55 16.61
N ASP A 25 2.98 6.37 16.35
CA ASP A 25 2.37 7.25 17.34
C ASP A 25 1.21 6.50 18.04
N PRO A 26 1.36 6.10 19.31
CA PRO A 26 0.33 5.36 20.02
C PRO A 26 -0.87 6.22 20.42
N THR A 27 -0.74 7.55 20.45
CA THR A 27 -1.84 8.47 20.80
C THR A 27 -2.85 8.56 19.67
N ASN A 28 -2.36 8.69 18.44
CA ASN A 28 -3.22 8.79 17.25
C ASN A 28 -3.36 7.45 16.50
N GLN A 29 -2.73 6.38 17.00
CA GLN A 29 -2.70 5.05 16.40
C GLN A 29 -2.25 5.07 14.93
N GLN A 30 -1.22 5.86 14.61
CA GLN A 30 -0.79 6.08 13.23
C GLN A 30 0.71 5.89 13.05
N TRP A 31 1.09 5.34 11.90
CA TRP A 31 2.48 5.32 11.45
C TRP A 31 2.80 6.61 10.70
N HIS A 32 4.02 7.11 10.89
CA HIS A 32 4.54 8.26 10.16
C HIS A 32 6.04 8.12 9.94
N THR A 33 6.60 8.85 8.98
CA THR A 33 8.04 8.89 8.78
C THR A 33 8.70 9.86 9.75
N GLU A 34 9.96 9.61 10.15
CA GLU A 34 10.71 10.54 11.02
C GLU A 34 10.99 11.90 10.36
N ASN A 35 11.02 11.92 9.03
CA ASN A 35 11.24 13.11 8.20
C ASN A 35 10.11 13.25 7.18
N ASP A 36 10.11 14.34 6.40
CA ASP A 36 9.17 14.54 5.30
C ASP A 36 9.06 13.29 4.41
N GLY A 37 7.86 12.75 4.27
CA GLY A 37 7.70 11.43 3.68
C GLY A 37 6.31 10.83 3.75
N TRP A 38 6.19 9.66 3.14
CA TRP A 38 4.95 8.94 2.95
C TRP A 38 4.94 7.66 3.77
N VAL A 39 3.77 7.31 4.31
CA VAL A 39 3.44 5.95 4.74
C VAL A 39 2.16 5.52 4.04
N MET A 40 2.16 4.34 3.45
CA MET A 40 0.99 3.74 2.80
C MET A 40 0.79 2.34 3.34
N LEU A 41 -0.35 2.08 3.97
CA LEU A 41 -0.84 0.75 4.28
C LEU A 41 -2.09 0.52 3.43
N ILE A 42 -2.02 -0.40 2.46
CA ILE A 42 -3.07 -0.61 1.46
C ILE A 42 -3.39 -2.10 1.34
N SER A 43 -4.62 -2.40 0.92
CA SER A 43 -5.04 -3.75 0.50
C SER A 43 -5.42 -3.76 -0.96
N LEU A 44 -4.91 -4.77 -1.68
CA LEU A 44 -5.23 -5.03 -3.07
C LEU A 44 -5.93 -6.38 -3.19
N PHE A 45 -7.05 -6.40 -3.90
CA PHE A 45 -7.76 -7.62 -4.25
C PHE A 45 -7.44 -8.02 -5.69
N ALA A 46 -7.00 -9.26 -5.87
CA ALA A 46 -6.60 -9.79 -7.17
C ALA A 46 -7.18 -11.19 -7.41
N GLU A 47 -7.05 -11.66 -8.64
CA GLU A 47 -7.37 -13.06 -8.96
C GLU A 47 -6.52 -14.02 -8.09
N PRO A 48 -7.07 -15.17 -7.69
CA PRO A 48 -6.35 -16.11 -6.85
C PRO A 48 -5.07 -16.63 -7.49
N VAL A 49 -3.98 -16.69 -6.72
CA VAL A 49 -2.71 -17.26 -7.20
C VAL A 49 -2.61 -18.76 -6.92
N ALA A 50 -2.03 -19.49 -7.86
CA ALA A 50 -1.87 -20.94 -7.76
C ALA A 50 -0.79 -21.37 -6.75
N ASN A 51 0.24 -20.54 -6.54
CA ASN A 51 1.39 -20.87 -5.69
C ASN A 51 1.36 -20.12 -4.35
N LEU A 52 0.85 -20.78 -3.32
CA LEU A 52 0.73 -20.21 -1.97
C LEU A 52 2.08 -20.13 -1.23
N GLY A 53 3.12 -20.83 -1.69
CA GLY A 53 4.44 -20.81 -1.04
C GLY A 53 5.29 -19.58 -1.37
N ALA A 54 4.93 -18.86 -2.43
CA ALA A 54 5.57 -17.62 -2.84
C ALA A 54 4.54 -16.76 -3.60
N PRO A 55 3.57 -16.15 -2.89
CA PRO A 55 2.55 -15.34 -3.53
C PRO A 55 3.18 -14.07 -4.12
N GLU A 56 2.72 -13.71 -5.32
CA GLU A 56 3.17 -12.56 -6.08
C GLU A 56 1.95 -11.73 -6.48
N ILE A 57 2.03 -10.40 -6.35
CA ILE A 57 0.95 -9.53 -6.82
C ILE A 57 0.86 -9.65 -8.34
N PRO A 58 -0.34 -9.93 -8.90
CA PRO A 58 -0.55 -9.86 -10.34
C PRO A 58 -0.27 -8.46 -10.88
N GLU A 59 0.49 -8.38 -11.97
CA GLU A 59 0.72 -7.13 -12.69
C GLU A 59 -0.59 -6.57 -13.21
N GLY A 60 -0.66 -5.24 -13.27
CA GLY A 60 -1.81 -4.53 -13.81
C GLY A 60 -2.31 -3.45 -12.89
N LYS A 61 -3.53 -3.02 -13.18
CA LYS A 61 -4.16 -1.84 -12.59
C LYS A 61 -5.15 -2.23 -11.50
N TYR A 62 -5.03 -1.55 -10.36
CA TYR A 62 -5.92 -1.66 -9.22
C TYR A 62 -6.62 -0.31 -9.02
N THR A 63 -7.95 -0.30 -9.10
CA THR A 63 -8.77 0.91 -8.97
C THR A 63 -9.36 1.00 -7.59
N LEU A 64 -9.40 2.20 -7.01
CA LEU A 64 -10.00 2.42 -5.69
C LEU A 64 -11.48 1.99 -5.69
N GLY A 65 -11.87 1.16 -4.71
CA GLY A 65 -13.26 0.69 -4.58
C GLY A 65 -13.54 0.03 -3.23
N SER A 66 -14.82 -0.01 -2.83
CA SER A 66 -15.27 -0.53 -1.54
C SER A 66 -15.61 -2.02 -1.53
N ALA A 67 -15.94 -2.59 -2.69
CA ALA A 67 -16.28 -4.01 -2.79
C ALA A 67 -15.04 -4.82 -3.20
N PRO A 68 -14.69 -5.90 -2.47
CA PRO A 68 -13.62 -6.82 -2.88
C PRO A 68 -13.89 -7.38 -4.28
N GLY A 69 -12.89 -7.32 -5.15
CA GLY A 69 -12.96 -7.78 -6.53
C GLY A 69 -11.58 -7.75 -7.18
N ALA A 70 -11.35 -8.59 -8.19
CA ALA A 70 -10.06 -8.58 -8.89
C ALA A 70 -9.78 -7.19 -9.50
N GLY A 71 -8.59 -6.65 -9.23
CA GLY A 71 -8.20 -5.31 -9.68
C GLY A 71 -8.76 -4.19 -8.80
N VAL A 72 -9.13 -4.48 -7.54
CA VAL A 72 -9.58 -3.46 -6.58
C VAL A 72 -8.46 -3.10 -5.63
N TRP A 73 -8.22 -1.80 -5.46
CA TRP A 73 -7.54 -1.21 -4.32
C TRP A 73 -8.61 -0.82 -3.29
N SER A 74 -8.56 -1.41 -2.09
CA SER A 74 -9.60 -1.20 -1.08
C SER A 74 -9.69 0.27 -0.65
N SER A 75 -10.90 0.81 -0.58
CA SER A 75 -11.18 2.11 0.04
C SER A 75 -11.51 2.04 1.53
N GLU A 76 -11.59 0.83 2.11
CA GLU A 76 -11.95 0.63 3.51
C GLU A 76 -10.86 1.17 4.46
N GLU A 77 -11.23 2.06 5.38
CA GLU A 77 -10.30 2.83 6.22
C GLU A 77 -9.38 1.95 7.09
N ASP A 78 -9.87 0.79 7.54
CA ASP A 78 -9.11 -0.15 8.38
C ASP A 78 -7.91 -0.78 7.65
N VAL A 79 -7.96 -0.81 6.31
CA VAL A 79 -6.96 -1.48 5.47
C VAL A 79 -6.40 -0.58 4.37
N ASN A 80 -6.75 0.70 4.43
CA ASN A 80 -6.31 1.74 3.50
C ASN A 80 -5.98 3.03 4.26
N GLN A 81 -4.77 3.06 4.82
CA GLN A 81 -4.27 4.16 5.63
C GLN A 81 -3.09 4.81 4.90
N LEU A 82 -3.29 6.06 4.46
CA LEU A 82 -2.26 6.84 3.80
C LEU A 82 -1.93 8.06 4.65
N TYR A 83 -0.64 8.24 4.94
CA TYR A 83 -0.14 9.35 5.73
C TYR A 83 0.97 10.08 4.99
N TYR A 84 0.99 11.39 5.16
CA TYR A 84 2.10 12.24 4.74
C TYR A 84 2.63 13.01 5.93
N THR A 85 3.90 12.83 6.24
CA THR A 85 4.63 13.66 7.18
C THR A 85 5.22 14.84 6.40
N GLY A 86 4.89 16.05 6.84
CA GLY A 86 5.46 17.28 6.33
C GLY A 86 5.78 18.27 7.44
N LYS A 87 6.11 19.50 7.05
CA LYS A 87 6.51 20.58 7.98
C LYS A 87 5.46 20.92 9.05
N ASP A 88 4.18 20.75 8.72
CA ASP A 88 3.06 21.04 9.61
C ASP A 88 2.64 19.82 10.47
N GLY A 89 3.38 18.71 10.39
CA GLY A 89 3.10 17.46 11.06
C GLY A 89 2.57 16.38 10.12
N VAL A 90 1.86 15.40 10.70
CA VAL A 90 1.33 14.25 9.97
C VAL A 90 -0.09 14.55 9.47
N SER A 91 -0.30 14.35 8.18
CA SER A 91 -1.61 14.47 7.52
C SER A 91 -2.14 13.09 7.13
N THR A 92 -3.40 12.83 7.45
CA THR A 92 -4.12 11.66 6.92
C THR A 92 -4.69 11.99 5.55
N LEU A 93 -4.47 11.12 4.59
CA LEU A 93 -4.92 11.29 3.21
C LEU A 93 -5.98 10.22 2.92
N VAL A 94 -7.24 10.67 2.82
CA VAL A 94 -8.36 9.78 2.52
C VAL A 94 -8.61 9.80 1.00
N PRO A 95 -8.21 8.78 0.24
CA PRO A 95 -8.45 8.76 -1.21
C PRO A 95 -9.94 8.61 -1.49
N VAL A 96 -10.45 9.39 -2.45
CA VAL A 96 -11.86 9.35 -2.91
C VAL A 96 -12.00 8.79 -4.31
N SER A 97 -10.93 8.81 -5.10
CA SER A 97 -10.80 8.12 -6.39
C SER A 97 -9.33 7.94 -6.72
N GLY A 98 -8.98 6.93 -7.52
CA GLY A 98 -7.61 6.74 -7.95
C GLY A 98 -7.31 5.35 -8.44
N GLU A 99 -6.07 5.17 -8.87
CA GLU A 99 -5.56 3.91 -9.38
C GLU A 99 -4.08 3.72 -9.03
N LEU A 100 -3.71 2.46 -8.81
CA LEU A 100 -2.35 1.97 -8.63
C LEU A 100 -2.06 0.98 -9.76
N THR A 101 -0.88 1.06 -10.36
CA THR A 101 -0.41 0.12 -11.39
C THR A 101 0.84 -0.57 -10.89
N PHE A 102 0.85 -1.90 -10.91
CA PHE A 102 1.99 -2.73 -10.56
C PHE A 102 2.58 -3.38 -11.81
N ALA A 103 3.89 -3.29 -11.95
CA ALA A 103 4.67 -3.98 -12.97
C ALA A 103 5.86 -4.67 -12.32
N LYS A 104 6.22 -5.87 -12.81
CA LYS A 104 7.40 -6.59 -12.36
C LYS A 104 8.65 -6.00 -12.99
N THR A 105 9.74 -6.05 -12.24
CA THR A 105 11.09 -5.73 -12.70
C THR A 105 12.02 -6.91 -12.43
N ALA A 106 13.25 -6.85 -12.92
CA ALA A 106 14.27 -7.85 -12.60
C ALA A 106 14.52 -7.97 -11.08
N ASP A 107 14.31 -6.88 -10.35
CA ASP A 107 14.65 -6.74 -8.92
C ASP A 107 13.41 -6.62 -8.01
N GLY A 108 12.20 -6.87 -8.52
CA GLY A 108 10.96 -6.79 -7.74
C GLY A 108 9.81 -6.15 -8.52
N TYR A 109 9.30 -5.03 -8.02
CA TYR A 109 8.14 -4.33 -8.57
C TYR A 109 8.42 -2.84 -8.76
N ILE A 110 7.76 -2.27 -9.75
CA ILE A 110 7.43 -0.84 -9.80
C ILE A 110 5.94 -0.72 -9.51
N MET A 111 5.59 0.14 -8.55
CA MET A 111 4.22 0.59 -8.35
C MET A 111 4.15 2.08 -8.70
N THR A 112 3.23 2.48 -9.55
CA THR A 112 2.91 3.89 -9.81
C THR A 112 1.46 4.13 -9.49
N GLY A 113 1.12 5.29 -8.92
CA GLY A 113 -0.26 5.58 -8.56
C GLY A 113 -0.60 7.05 -8.70
N LYS A 114 -1.88 7.31 -8.95
CA LYS A 114 -2.48 8.64 -8.92
C LYS A 114 -3.84 8.56 -8.24
N PHE A 115 -4.10 9.45 -7.28
CA PHE A 115 -5.39 9.50 -6.59
C PHE A 115 -5.76 10.94 -6.21
N LEU A 116 -7.07 11.20 -6.14
CA LEU A 116 -7.66 12.39 -5.54
C LEU A 116 -7.99 12.07 -4.08
N ALA A 117 -7.59 12.92 -3.14
CA ALA A 117 -7.97 12.78 -1.74
C ALA A 117 -9.12 13.72 -1.34
N ALA A 118 -9.69 13.49 -0.16
CA ALA A 118 -10.81 14.27 0.38
C ALA A 118 -10.49 15.77 0.51
N ASP A 119 -9.22 16.13 0.67
CA ASP A 119 -8.71 17.52 0.65
C ASP A 119 -8.72 18.17 -0.75
N GLN A 120 -9.25 17.48 -1.76
CA GLN A 120 -9.37 17.89 -3.15
C GLN A 120 -8.02 18.07 -3.88
N LYS A 121 -6.94 17.48 -3.35
CA LYS A 121 -5.64 17.47 -4.01
C LYS A 121 -5.39 16.13 -4.70
N GLU A 122 -4.70 16.21 -5.83
CA GLU A 122 -4.17 15.03 -6.51
C GLU A 122 -2.78 14.69 -5.96
N TYR A 123 -2.57 13.40 -5.73
CA TYR A 123 -1.33 12.85 -5.23
C TYR A 123 -0.82 11.78 -6.19
N CYS A 124 0.50 11.78 -6.39
CA CYS A 124 1.19 10.79 -7.20
C CYS A 124 2.15 10.01 -6.31
N VAL A 125 2.18 8.69 -6.48
CA VAL A 125 3.07 7.81 -5.73
C VAL A 125 3.88 6.94 -6.69
N THR A 126 5.13 6.68 -6.33
CA THR A 126 5.98 5.73 -7.04
C THR A 126 6.77 4.93 -6.03
N TYR A 127 6.81 3.63 -6.22
CA TYR A 127 7.65 2.71 -5.46
C TYR A 127 8.43 1.86 -6.45
N THR A 128 9.67 1.53 -6.09
CA THR A 128 10.50 0.58 -6.80
C THR A 128 11.26 -0.23 -5.76
N GLY A 129 11.10 -1.55 -5.80
CA GLY A 129 11.79 -2.45 -4.86
C GLY A 129 11.15 -3.82 -4.78
N THR A 130 11.67 -4.65 -3.88
CA THR A 130 11.18 -6.00 -3.64
C THR A 130 9.98 -6.01 -2.70
N LEU A 131 8.93 -6.75 -3.05
CA LEU A 131 7.83 -7.08 -2.14
C LEU A 131 7.88 -8.57 -1.82
N LYS A 132 7.96 -8.93 -0.53
CA LYS A 132 8.02 -10.31 -0.06
C LYS A 132 6.82 -10.58 0.84
N PHE A 133 5.90 -11.39 0.37
CA PHE A 133 4.65 -11.68 1.08
C PHE A 133 4.83 -12.80 2.08
N GLN A 134 4.45 -12.55 3.32
CA GLN A 134 4.27 -13.59 4.33
C GLN A 134 2.78 -13.96 4.44
N PRO A 135 2.45 -15.19 4.84
CA PRO A 135 1.08 -15.54 5.18
C PRO A 135 0.54 -14.61 6.29
N GLN A 136 -0.72 -14.21 6.18
CA GLN A 136 -1.38 -13.41 7.22
C GLN A 136 -1.31 -14.10 8.59
N GLY A 137 -0.91 -13.37 9.63
CA GLY A 137 -0.85 -13.85 11.03
C GLY A 137 0.56 -14.14 11.58
N GLU A 138 1.62 -13.95 10.80
CA GLU A 138 3.00 -13.95 11.30
C GLU A 138 3.43 -12.52 11.74
N THR A 139 4.29 -12.41 12.76
CA THR A 139 4.55 -11.15 13.48
C THR A 139 5.15 -10.04 12.59
N SER A 140 4.58 -8.85 12.71
CA SER A 140 4.63 -7.75 11.72
C SER A 140 5.67 -6.65 12.06
N VAL A 141 6.62 -6.34 11.16
CA VAL A 141 7.53 -5.17 11.23
C VAL A 141 7.66 -4.52 9.83
N ILE A 142 7.52 -3.20 9.73
CA ILE A 142 7.61 -2.46 8.46
C ILE A 142 9.08 -2.28 8.05
N ASP A 143 9.54 -3.05 7.04
CA ASP A 143 10.97 -3.15 6.68
C ASP A 143 11.38 -2.55 5.31
N GLN A 144 10.51 -1.79 4.62
CA GLN A 144 10.76 -1.40 3.21
C GLN A 144 10.68 0.12 2.97
N PRO A 145 11.75 0.76 2.46
CA PRO A 145 11.74 2.17 2.06
C PRO A 145 10.96 2.39 0.75
N VAL A 146 10.23 3.50 0.65
CA VAL A 146 9.62 4.07 -0.57
C VAL A 146 10.57 5.12 -1.10
N ASN A 147 10.99 4.97 -2.34
CA ASN A 147 11.82 5.98 -2.97
C ASN A 147 10.98 7.23 -3.23
N GLN A 148 11.42 8.37 -2.68
CA GLN A 148 10.84 9.70 -2.91
C GLN A 148 10.98 10.10 -4.38
N ASN A 149 9.99 10.82 -4.92
CA ASN A 149 10.24 11.77 -6.01
C ASN A 149 9.69 13.14 -5.58
N SER A 150 10.58 14.13 -5.66
CA SER A 150 10.40 15.58 -5.49
C SER A 150 9.39 16.19 -6.44
#